data_AF-A0A961GLU6-F1
#
_entry.id   AF-A0A961GLU6-F1
#
_cell.length_a   1.000
_cell.length_b   1.000
_cell.length_c   1.000
_cell.angle_alpha   90.00
_cell.angle_beta   90.00
_cell.angle_gamma   90.00
#
_symmetry.space_group_name_H-M   'P 1'
#
loop_
_entity.id
_entity.type
_entity.pdbx_description
1 polymer ?
#
loop_
_entity_poly.entity_id
_entity_poly.type
_entity_poly.pdbx_seq_one_letter_code
_entity_poly.pdbx_strand_id
1 'polypeptide(L)'
;MLLAIDAGNTQTVVGLYDLEDDPAPARRPEAGLLDHWRIATVHERTSDELAVMLSSFITLRGYSLDEVDGVAISSGVPRVTAGLREFSDRYLDTDPVVIEPGVKTGIAILYENPKEVGADR
;
A
#
# COMPACT_ATOMS: atom_id res chain seq x y z
N MET A 1 5.44 -12.56 1.45
CA MET A 1 4.28 -11.88 0.82
C MET A 1 4.53 -10.39 0.63
N LEU A 2 3.72 -9.69 -0.18
CA LEU A 2 3.74 -8.24 -0.38
C LEU A 2 2.44 -7.60 0.12
N LEU A 3 2.57 -6.54 0.92
CA LEU A 3 1.46 -5.67 1.30
C LEU A 3 1.43 -4.43 0.40
N ALA A 4 0.43 -4.33 -0.47
CA ALA A 4 0.22 -3.17 -1.34
C ALA A 4 -0.88 -2.26 -0.76
N ILE A 5 -0.57 -0.98 -0.57
CA ILE A 5 -1.45 -0.01 0.07
C ILE A 5 -1.68 1.17 -0.86
N ASP A 6 -2.93 1.46 -1.19
CA ASP A 6 -3.35 2.65 -1.93
C ASP A 6 -4.17 3.56 -1.02
N ALA A 7 -3.59 4.69 -0.61
CA ALA A 7 -4.19 5.64 0.31
C ALA A 7 -4.64 6.91 -0.42
N GLY A 8 -5.95 7.03 -0.61
CA GLY A 8 -6.60 8.26 -1.05
C GLY A 8 -7.11 9.10 0.12
N ASN A 9 -7.69 10.27 -0.18
CA ASN A 9 -8.26 11.16 0.86
C ASN A 9 -9.43 10.53 1.64
N THR A 10 -10.23 9.69 0.97
CA THR A 10 -11.47 9.12 1.56
C THR A 10 -11.30 7.68 1.99
N GLN A 11 -10.57 6.88 1.23
CA GLN A 11 -10.42 5.44 1.45
C GLN A 11 -8.96 5.02 1.30
N THR A 12 -8.57 4.06 2.13
CA THR A 12 -7.34 3.29 1.97
C THR A 12 -7.71 1.88 1.55
N VAL A 13 -7.13 1.40 0.45
CA VAL A 13 -7.23 0.02 -0.01
C VAL A 13 -5.93 -0.69 0.33
N VAL A 14 -6.05 -1.90 0.88
CA VAL A 14 -4.91 -2.75 1.23
C VAL A 14 -5.10 -4.08 0.53
N GLY A 15 -4.08 -4.55 -0.18
CA GLY A 15 -4.04 -5.87 -0.79
C GLY A 15 -2.85 -6.66 -0.25
N LEU A 16 -3.08 -7.94 0.04
CA LEU A 16 -2.03 -8.90 0.38
C LEU A 16 -1.76 -9.79 -0.83
N TYR A 17 -0.52 -9.85 -1.27
CA TYR A 17 -0.10 -10.63 -2.43
C TYR A 17 0.90 -11.71 -2.05
N ASP A 18 0.75 -12.88 -2.65
CA ASP A 18 1.78 -13.88 -2.71
C ASP A 18 2.75 -13.56 -3.85
N LEU A 19 4.05 -13.61 -3.56
CA LEU A 19 5.12 -13.28 -4.49
C LEU A 19 5.80 -14.54 -5.06
N GLU A 20 5.27 -15.75 -4.83
CA GLU A 20 5.84 -16.97 -5.42
C GLU A 20 6.17 -16.80 -6.91
N ASP A 21 7.40 -17.21 -7.27
CA ASP A 21 8.05 -17.03 -8.57
C ASP A 21 7.19 -17.56 -9.73
N ASP A 22 6.27 -16.74 -10.25
CA ASP A 22 5.62 -17.06 -11.51
C ASP A 22 6.45 -16.51 -12.69
N PRO A 23 7.04 -17.38 -13.53
CA PRO A 23 7.95 -16.98 -14.60
C PRO A 23 7.23 -16.40 -15.83
N ALA A 24 5.91 -16.18 -15.81
CA ALA A 24 5.18 -15.74 -17.00
C ALA A 24 5.08 -14.20 -17.12
N PRO A 25 5.67 -13.59 -18.17
CA PRO A 25 5.62 -12.15 -18.40
C PRO A 25 4.29 -11.78 -19.08
N ALA A 26 3.18 -11.85 -18.34
CA ALA A 26 1.90 -11.18 -18.62
C ALA A 26 0.83 -11.73 -17.68
N ARG A 27 0.89 -11.38 -16.40
CA ARG A 27 -0.21 -11.70 -15.48
C ARG A 27 -1.10 -10.49 -15.25
N ARG A 28 -2.40 -10.78 -15.20
CA ARG A 28 -3.46 -9.84 -14.85
C ARG A 28 -3.14 -9.21 -13.48
N PRO A 29 -3.57 -7.98 -13.20
CA PRO A 29 -3.28 -7.32 -11.93
C PRO A 29 -3.73 -8.12 -10.71
N GLU A 30 -4.74 -9.00 -10.84
CA GLU A 30 -5.19 -9.88 -9.75
C GLU A 30 -4.31 -11.13 -9.49
N ALA A 31 -3.29 -11.42 -10.30
CA ALA A 31 -2.49 -12.62 -10.09
C ALA A 31 -1.65 -12.50 -8.81
N GLY A 32 -1.76 -13.50 -7.94
CA GLY A 32 -1.10 -13.52 -6.63
C GLY A 32 -1.85 -12.77 -5.53
N LEU A 33 -3.00 -12.12 -5.81
CA LEU A 33 -3.79 -11.47 -4.77
C LEU A 33 -4.44 -12.53 -3.85
N LEU A 34 -4.04 -12.52 -2.57
CA LEU A 34 -4.55 -13.41 -1.53
C LEU A 34 -5.86 -12.87 -0.92
N ASP A 35 -5.90 -11.58 -0.61
CA ASP A 35 -7.12 -10.85 -0.23
C ASP A 35 -6.92 -9.32 -0.31
N HIS A 36 -8.02 -8.57 -0.19
CA HIS A 36 -7.99 -7.11 -0.10
C HIS A 36 -9.05 -6.56 0.86
N TRP A 37 -8.74 -5.39 1.44
CA TRP A 37 -9.63 -4.68 2.35
C TRP A 37 -9.71 -3.21 1.98
N ARG A 38 -10.84 -2.61 2.32
CA ARG A 38 -11.10 -1.18 2.15
C ARG A 38 -11.50 -0.59 3.48
N ILE A 39 -10.79 0.45 3.89
CA ILE A 39 -11.06 1.19 5.14
C ILE A 39 -11.17 2.68 4.85
N ALA A 40 -11.85 3.40 5.73
CA ALA A 40 -11.85 4.86 5.68
C ALA A 40 -10.44 5.41 5.99
N THR A 41 -10.01 6.37 5.18
CA THR A 41 -8.78 7.12 5.46
C THR A 41 -9.01 8.00 6.68
N VAL A 42 -8.18 7.83 7.69
CA VAL A 42 -8.15 8.69 8.88
C VAL A 42 -6.73 9.22 9.00
N HIS A 43 -6.58 10.55 8.92
CA HIS A 43 -5.28 11.21 8.81
C HIS A 43 -4.49 11.16 10.11
N GLU A 44 -5.22 11.02 11.23
CA GLU A 44 -4.71 10.95 12.59
C GLU A 44 -4.43 9.52 13.06
N ARG A 45 -4.67 8.51 12.20
CA ARG A 45 -4.48 7.12 12.58
C ARG A 45 -3.01 6.83 12.85
N THR A 46 -2.71 6.24 14.00
CA THR A 46 -1.34 5.94 14.41
C THR A 46 -0.81 4.67 13.76
N SER A 47 0.51 4.49 13.79
CA SER A 47 1.18 3.24 13.38
C SER A 47 0.66 2.03 14.15
N ASP A 48 0.41 2.18 15.45
CA ASP A 48 -0.13 1.12 16.33
C ASP A 48 -1.57 0.73 15.95
N GLU A 49 -2.42 1.71 15.64
CA GLU A 49 -3.79 1.45 15.19
C GLU A 49 -3.81 0.75 13.82
N LEU A 50 -2.90 1.13 12.92
CA LEU A 50 -2.68 0.44 11.66
C LEU A 50 -2.24 -1.01 11.90
N ALA A 51 -1.30 -1.23 12.81
CA ALA A 51 -0.80 -2.57 13.12
C ALA A 51 -1.91 -3.51 13.61
N VAL A 52 -2.71 -3.06 14.58
CA VAL A 52 -3.83 -3.85 15.10
C VAL A 52 -4.83 -4.18 13.99
N MET A 53 -5.18 -3.20 13.17
CA MET A 53 -6.17 -3.36 12.11
C MET A 53 -5.69 -4.29 11.00
N LEU A 54 -4.48 -4.06 10.48
CA LEU A 54 -3.91 -4.84 9.39
C LEU A 54 -3.56 -6.26 9.86
N SER A 55 -3.01 -6.43 11.07
CA SER A 55 -2.82 -7.74 11.68
C SER A 55 -4.13 -8.53 11.76
N SER A 56 -5.20 -7.88 12.20
CA SER A 56 -6.52 -8.53 12.31
C SER A 56 -7.03 -9.00 10.96
N PHE A 57 -6.91 -8.18 9.92
CA PHE A 57 -7.31 -8.54 8.56
C PHE A 57 -6.52 -9.73 8.00
N ILE A 58 -5.20 -9.68 8.15
CA ILE A 58 -4.29 -10.74 7.69
C ILE A 58 -4.57 -12.05 8.47
N THR A 59 -4.75 -11.96 9.78
CA THR A 59 -5.09 -13.10 10.66
C THR A 59 -6.42 -13.73 10.31
N LEU A 60 -7.45 -12.94 9.97
CA LEU A 60 -8.75 -13.45 9.50
C LEU A 60 -8.64 -14.30 8.23
N ARG A 61 -7.54 -14.18 7.49
CA ARG A 61 -7.22 -14.97 6.30
C ARG A 61 -6.25 -16.12 6.56
N GLY A 62 -5.90 -16.35 7.82
CA GLY A 62 -5.02 -17.44 8.22
C GLY A 62 -3.54 -17.16 7.99
N TYR A 63 -3.18 -15.90 7.75
CA TYR A 63 -1.79 -15.44 7.61
C TYR A 63 -1.37 -14.62 8.83
N SER A 64 -0.11 -14.26 8.91
CA SER A 64 0.45 -13.39 9.93
C SER A 64 1.25 -12.24 9.35
N LEU A 65 1.44 -11.17 10.15
CA LEU A 65 2.24 -10.02 9.73
C LEU A 65 3.71 -10.38 9.47
N ASP A 66 4.25 -11.38 10.19
CA ASP A 66 5.62 -11.89 10.00
C ASP A 66 5.84 -12.61 8.67
N GLU A 67 4.79 -12.92 7.91
CA GLU A 67 4.89 -13.49 6.56
C GLU A 67 4.96 -12.41 5.47
N VAL A 68 4.89 -11.13 5.84
CA VAL A 68 5.00 -9.98 4.93
C VAL A 68 6.47 -9.57 4.80
N ASP A 69 7.03 -9.76 3.60
CA ASP A 69 8.44 -9.48 3.28
C ASP A 69 8.63 -8.11 2.58
N GLY A 70 7.54 -7.45 2.22
CA GLY A 70 7.56 -6.26 1.39
C GLY A 70 6.34 -5.38 1.60
N VAL A 71 6.53 -4.08 1.49
CA VAL A 71 5.44 -3.09 1.52
C VAL A 71 5.58 -2.11 0.37
N ALA A 72 4.50 -1.91 -0.38
CA ALA A 72 4.40 -0.88 -1.41
C ALA A 72 3.26 0.08 -1.07
N ILE A 73 3.52 1.38 -1.11
CA ILE A 73 2.56 2.43 -0.75
C ILE A 73 2.38 3.39 -1.94
N SER A 74 1.16 3.53 -2.41
CA SER A 74 0.69 4.62 -3.27
C SER A 74 -0.13 5.56 -2.40
N SER A 75 0.24 6.85 -2.33
CA SER A 75 -0.51 7.79 -1.49
C SER A 75 -0.37 9.23 -1.98
N GLY A 76 -1.52 9.90 -2.12
CA GLY A 76 -1.60 11.35 -2.32
C GLY A 76 -1.71 12.13 -1.00
N VAL A 77 -1.65 11.46 0.16
CA VAL A 77 -1.98 12.01 1.48
C VAL A 77 -0.75 11.94 2.41
N PRO A 78 0.07 13.01 2.52
CA PRO A 78 1.37 12.94 3.21
C PRO A 78 1.31 12.47 4.67
N ARG A 79 0.27 12.87 5.42
CA ARG A 79 0.12 12.47 6.84
C ARG A 79 -0.11 10.96 6.97
N VAL A 80 -0.92 10.39 6.09
CA VAL A 80 -1.20 8.96 6.08
C VAL A 80 0.04 8.19 5.65
N THR A 81 0.78 8.68 4.65
CA THR A 81 2.06 8.10 4.23
C THR A 81 3.06 8.02 5.39
N ALA A 82 3.16 9.06 6.22
CA ALA A 82 4.04 9.05 7.38
C ALA A 82 3.67 7.95 8.39
N GLY A 83 2.37 7.81 8.70
CA GLY A 83 1.89 6.74 9.59
C GLY A 83 2.12 5.34 9.03
N LEU A 84 1.95 5.15 7.72
CA LEU A 84 2.21 3.88 7.04
C LEU A 84 3.70 3.53 7.01
N ARG A 85 4.59 4.52 6.84
CA ARG A 85 6.04 4.32 6.96
C ARG A 85 6.43 3.88 8.35
N GLU A 86 5.89 4.56 9.37
CA GLU A 86 6.15 4.20 10.76
C GLU A 86 5.61 2.81 11.10
N PHE A 87 4.43 2.44 10.59
CA PHE A 87 3.90 1.07 10.70
C PHE A 87 4.86 0.05 10.09
N SER A 88 5.36 0.30 8.86
CA SER A 88 6.24 -0.62 8.14
C SER A 88 7.57 -0.83 8.88
N ASP A 89 8.17 0.25 9.37
CA ASP A 89 9.39 0.21 10.16
C ASP A 89 9.20 -0.55 11.48
N ARG A 90 8.16 -0.21 12.26
CA ARG A 90 8.00 -0.72 13.63
C ARG A 90 7.44 -2.15 13.70
N TYR A 91 6.62 -2.56 12.74
CA TYR A 91 5.85 -3.81 12.82
C TYR A 91 6.19 -4.84 11.74
N LEU A 92 6.83 -4.41 10.64
CA LEU A 92 7.22 -5.28 9.54
C LEU A 92 8.74 -5.35 9.35
N ASP A 93 9.52 -4.53 10.07
CA ASP A 93 10.98 -4.41 9.90
C ASP A 93 11.37 -4.24 8.43
N THR A 94 10.54 -3.51 7.67
CA THR A 94 10.62 -3.41 6.21
C THR A 94 10.53 -1.96 5.78
N ASP A 95 11.49 -1.53 4.95
CA ASP A 95 11.47 -0.22 4.30
C ASP A 95 10.45 -0.22 3.15
N PRO A 96 9.36 0.58 3.22
CA PRO A 96 8.34 0.56 2.19
C PRO A 96 8.80 1.30 0.93
N VAL A 97 8.47 0.74 -0.23
CA VAL A 97 8.56 1.47 -1.50
C VAL A 97 7.36 2.40 -1.61
N VAL A 98 7.60 3.70 -1.59
CA VAL A 98 6.53 4.70 -1.69
C VAL A 98 6.53 5.34 -3.07
N ILE A 99 5.40 5.24 -3.75
CA ILE A 99 5.13 5.83 -5.05
C ILE A 99 4.46 7.19 -4.82
N GLU A 100 5.23 8.25 -5.08
CA GLU A 100 4.80 9.64 -5.01
C GLU A 100 4.92 10.28 -6.41
N PRO A 101 4.21 11.40 -6.69
CA PRO A 101 4.43 12.16 -7.92
C PRO A 101 5.92 12.48 -8.13
N GLY A 102 6.51 11.95 -9.20
CA GLY A 102 7.94 12.14 -9.54
C GLY A 102 8.84 10.93 -9.28
N VAL A 103 8.35 9.84 -8.68
CA VAL A 103 9.07 8.57 -8.60
C VAL A 103 9.18 7.95 -9.99
N LYS A 104 10.37 7.46 -10.38
CA LYS A 104 10.58 6.77 -11.66
C LYS A 104 9.88 5.40 -11.63
N THR A 105 8.62 5.37 -12.02
CA THR A 105 7.81 4.13 -12.11
C THR A 105 8.09 3.31 -13.37
N GLY A 106 8.95 3.79 -14.28
CA GLY A 106 9.17 3.16 -15.59
C GLY A 106 7.99 3.32 -16.57
N ILE A 107 6.90 3.96 -16.13
CA ILE A 107 5.73 4.27 -16.93
C ILE A 107 5.79 5.75 -17.31
N ALA A 108 5.64 6.08 -18.59
CA ALA A 108 5.51 7.46 -19.03
C ALA A 108 4.18 8.01 -18.50
N ILE A 109 4.25 8.90 -17.52
CA ILE A 109 3.09 9.68 -17.08
C ILE A 109 2.81 10.71 -18.19
N LEU A 110 1.99 10.32 -19.16
CA LEU A 110 1.50 11.21 -20.22
C LEU A 110 0.39 12.10 -19.64
N TYR A 111 0.74 13.00 -18.73
CA TYR A 111 -0.12 14.10 -18.32
C TYR A 111 0.52 15.42 -18.77
N GLU A 112 -0.23 16.24 -19.51
CA GLU A 112 0.27 17.47 -20.15
C GLU A 112 0.60 18.60 -19.16
N ASN A 113 0.26 18.50 -17.87
CA ASN A 113 0.69 19.51 -16.89
C ASN A 113 0.60 19.02 -15.42
N PRO A 114 1.72 18.70 -14.75
CA PRO A 114 1.73 18.21 -13.36
C PRO A 114 1.32 19.25 -12.30
N LYS A 115 1.07 20.50 -12.69
CA LYS A 115 0.77 21.63 -11.78
C LYS A 115 -0.72 22.00 -11.68
N GLU A 116 -1.60 21.35 -12.44
CA GLU A 116 -3.03 21.73 -12.50
C GLU A 116 -3.96 20.84 -11.66
N VAL A 117 -3.47 19.77 -11.05
CA VAL A 117 -4.31 18.89 -10.21
C VAL A 117 -4.21 19.33 -8.75
N GLY A 118 -4.82 20.47 -8.45
CA GLY A 118 -5.08 20.94 -7.10
C GLY A 118 -6.50 20.58 -6.64
N ALA A 119 -6.58 19.66 -5.69
CA ALA A 119 -7.63 19.46 -4.69
C ALA A 119 -9.10 19.64 -5.11
N ASP A 120 -9.64 18.82 -6.03
CA ASP A 120 -11.02 18.27 -5.91
C ASP A 120 -11.45 17.28 -7.01
N ARG A 121 -10.53 16.55 -7.66
CA ARG A 121 -10.90 15.48 -8.60
C ARG A 121 -9.96 14.29 -8.53
#